data_AF-A0A7I4FC03-F1
#
_entry.id   AF-A0A7I4FC03-F1
#
_cell.length_a   1.000
_cell.length_b   1.000
_cell.length_c   1.000
_cell.angle_alpha   90.00
_cell.angle_beta   90.00
_cell.angle_gamma   90.00
#
_symmetry.space_group_name_H-M   'P 1'
#
loop_
_entity.id
_entity.type
_entity.pdbx_description
1 polymer ?
#
loop_
_entity_poly.entity_id
_entity_poly.type
_entity_poly.pdbx_seq_one_letter_code
_entity_poly.pdbx_strand_id
1 'polypeptide(L)'
;MEMEDRMGHAIVQACKAMKRRYKLEEGAYVLAVDVISHAENSQATLELEEKVKSLQFELNQNYQKHSQVSEKVVEVVLESQSLRLQLRDKETAIRQVHEELRAAKENPLLVELIANEMHGSLETSTAEKLQDAERLNDANAAYEDMSEKIKSGQLMELARSKVDGIVRHSEAGAEDFVESELPSVSEVVIRAHDGVCSAIQFEQGGNTFFSGGHDKLVKSWNVATGSYISTLRGCLGSILDLSLSHHNGFVIAACSDHKLHLWESQTGQMRHTLTGHSEKVVSVDVSKTSNRRVVSAAYDRTMKTWDMQTGYATNTLICYSYGNAVALTMSGEILCSGHMDGNLRLWDISSGKQSSQVFSHNYGITSVSISREGYTVLTSGRDNVHNTIDVRTLEVHASFRAPGHFVATNWSRSCLSPDEKYVAAGGADGSVAI
;
A
#
# COMPACT_ATOMS: atom_id res chain seq x y z
N MET A 1 -2.51 14.46 29.67
CA MET A 1 -2.50 15.82 30.23
C MET A 1 -1.11 16.47 30.20
N GLU A 2 -0.08 16.02 30.93
CA GLU A 2 1.26 16.67 30.89
C GLU A 2 1.97 16.64 29.51
N MET A 3 1.82 15.56 28.74
CA MET A 3 2.46 15.42 27.42
C MET A 3 1.73 16.24 26.33
N GLU A 4 0.43 16.46 26.49
CA GLU A 4 -0.42 17.20 25.54
C GLU A 4 -0.22 18.71 25.68
N ASP A 5 -0.14 19.22 26.92
CA ASP A 5 0.24 20.62 27.16
C ASP A 5 1.65 20.91 26.64
N ARG A 6 2.57 19.94 26.75
CA ARG A 6 3.92 20.06 26.17
C ARG A 6 3.91 20.10 24.64
N MET A 7 3.07 19.31 23.98
CA MET A 7 2.92 19.36 22.51
C MET A 7 2.27 20.66 22.04
N GLY A 8 1.19 21.10 22.69
CA GLY A 8 0.55 22.40 22.39
C GLY A 8 1.52 23.55 22.59
N HIS A 9 2.31 23.52 23.68
CA HIS A 9 3.31 24.53 23.94
C HIS A 9 4.46 24.50 22.91
N ALA A 10 4.90 23.32 22.46
CA ALA A 10 5.94 23.16 21.45
C ALA A 10 5.50 23.71 20.08
N ILE A 11 4.26 23.45 19.67
CA ILE A 11 3.70 23.98 18.41
C ILE A 11 3.61 25.51 18.46
N VAL A 12 3.14 26.08 19.58
CA VAL A 12 3.09 27.55 19.75
C VAL A 12 4.50 28.16 19.72
N GLN A 13 5.50 27.49 20.29
CA GLN A 13 6.90 27.96 20.23
C GLN A 13 7.48 27.85 18.82
N ALA A 14 7.19 26.78 18.09
CA ALA A 14 7.60 26.64 16.68
C ALA A 14 6.99 27.75 15.81
N CYS A 15 5.70 28.05 15.97
CA CYS A 15 5.03 29.14 15.27
C CYS A 15 5.64 30.52 15.62
N LYS A 16 5.99 30.76 16.90
CA LYS A 16 6.68 31.99 17.33
C LYS A 16 8.09 32.09 16.74
N ALA A 17 8.85 31.00 16.68
CA ALA A 17 10.19 30.95 16.11
C ALA A 17 10.17 31.22 14.61
N MET A 18 9.24 30.59 13.88
CA MET A 18 9.03 30.85 12.45
C MET A 18 8.68 32.32 12.20
N LYS A 19 7.77 32.91 12.98
CA LYS A 19 7.39 34.34 12.86
C LYS A 19 8.53 35.31 13.19
N ARG A 20 9.52 34.92 14.00
CA ARG A 20 10.72 35.72 14.27
C ARG A 20 11.73 35.65 13.12
N ARG A 21 11.98 34.45 12.60
CA ARG A 21 12.87 34.23 11.44
C ARG A 21 12.36 34.99 10.23
N TYR A 22 11.05 34.95 10.05
CA TYR A 22 10.28 35.71 9.10
C TYR A 22 10.53 37.23 9.14
N LYS A 23 10.41 37.87 10.32
CA LYS A 23 10.67 39.31 10.47
C LYS A 23 12.13 39.70 10.20
N LEU A 24 13.07 38.79 10.46
CA LEU A 24 14.49 39.00 10.19
C LEU A 24 14.79 38.97 8.68
N GLU A 25 14.18 38.03 7.95
CA GLU A 25 14.30 37.95 6.49
C GLU A 25 13.66 39.18 5.82
N GLU A 26 12.48 39.60 6.26
CA GLU A 26 11.79 40.80 5.75
C GLU A 26 12.63 42.07 5.96
N GLY A 27 13.28 42.21 7.13
CA GLY A 27 14.21 43.32 7.40
C GLY A 27 15.47 43.30 6.55
N ALA A 28 16.00 42.12 6.21
CA ALA A 28 17.15 41.98 5.33
C ALA A 28 16.83 42.35 3.87
N TYR A 29 15.63 42.02 3.39
CA TYR A 29 15.16 42.42 2.06
C TYR A 29 14.96 43.93 1.92
N VAL A 30 14.45 44.61 2.96
CA VAL A 30 14.30 46.08 2.95
C VAL A 30 15.65 46.78 2.82
N LEU A 31 16.66 46.32 3.55
CA LEU A 31 18.03 46.85 3.46
C LEU A 31 18.65 46.60 2.07
N ALA A 32 18.42 45.43 1.47
CA ALA A 32 18.91 45.12 0.13
C ALA A 32 18.26 46.02 -0.95
N VAL A 33 16.95 46.31 -0.83
CA VAL A 33 16.23 47.20 -1.75
C VAL A 33 16.69 48.66 -1.60
N ASP A 34 16.96 49.12 -0.39
CA ASP A 34 17.41 50.49 -0.11
C ASP A 34 18.84 50.76 -0.61
N VAL A 35 19.71 49.75 -0.60
CA VAL A 35 21.07 49.84 -1.16
C VAL A 35 21.05 49.90 -2.69
N ILE A 36 20.09 49.24 -3.35
CA ILE A 36 19.97 49.21 -4.82
C ILE A 36 19.34 50.49 -5.35
N SER A 37 18.38 51.09 -4.64
CA SER A 37 17.73 52.36 -5.04
C SER A 37 18.70 53.56 -5.10
N HIS A 38 19.87 53.45 -4.49
CA HIS A 38 20.92 54.47 -4.46
C HIS A 38 22.13 54.15 -5.36
N ALA A 39 22.12 53.04 -6.12
CA ALA A 39 23.24 52.65 -6.98
C ALA A 39 23.10 53.23 -8.40
N GLU A 40 24.06 54.05 -8.84
CA GLU A 40 24.05 54.69 -10.16
C GLU A 40 24.21 53.65 -11.31
N ASN A 41 23.39 53.83 -12.35
CA ASN A 41 23.19 52.99 -13.54
C ASN A 41 24.47 52.31 -14.08
N SER A 42 24.63 51.02 -13.76
CA SER A 42 25.56 50.13 -14.46
C SER A 42 24.84 48.85 -14.87
N GLN A 43 25.36 48.10 -15.85
CA GLN A 43 24.72 46.85 -16.30
C GLN A 43 24.56 45.81 -15.17
N ALA A 44 25.38 45.89 -14.12
CA ALA A 44 25.27 45.06 -12.93
C ALA A 44 24.09 45.46 -11.99
N THR A 45 23.63 46.72 -12.03
CA THR A 45 22.46 47.16 -11.23
C THR A 45 21.17 46.58 -11.80
N LEU A 46 21.05 46.48 -13.14
CA LEU A 46 19.91 45.85 -13.82
C LEU A 46 19.81 44.34 -13.50
N GLU A 47 20.92 43.60 -13.51
CA GLU A 47 20.94 42.17 -13.15
C GLU A 47 20.57 41.92 -11.67
N LEU A 48 20.96 42.83 -10.78
CA LEU A 48 20.60 42.75 -9.36
C LEU A 48 19.12 43.08 -9.14
N GLU A 49 18.57 44.05 -9.85
CA GLU A 49 17.13 44.37 -9.81
C GLU A 49 16.25 43.20 -10.28
N GLU A 50 16.64 42.49 -11.35
CA GLU A 50 15.92 41.30 -11.80
C GLU A 50 15.96 40.17 -10.78
N LYS A 51 17.11 39.92 -10.16
CA LYS A 51 17.25 38.92 -9.09
C LYS A 51 16.40 39.26 -7.86
N VAL A 52 16.33 40.53 -7.47
CA VAL A 52 15.48 40.97 -6.36
C VAL A 52 14.01 40.78 -6.67
N LYS A 53 13.56 41.11 -7.89
CA LYS A 53 12.17 40.85 -8.33
C LYS A 53 11.83 39.36 -8.33
N SER A 54 12.75 38.51 -8.79
CA SER A 54 12.59 37.05 -8.76
C SER A 54 12.51 36.51 -7.33
N LEU A 55 13.38 36.97 -6.42
CA LEU A 55 13.36 36.57 -5.01
C LEU A 55 12.09 37.06 -4.29
N GLN A 56 11.61 38.27 -4.58
CA GLN A 56 10.34 38.78 -4.04
C GLN A 56 9.16 37.94 -4.52
N PHE A 57 9.17 37.47 -5.77
CA PHE A 57 8.14 36.59 -6.30
C PHE A 57 8.15 35.22 -5.62
N GLU A 58 9.32 34.60 -5.44
CA GLU A 58 9.46 33.33 -4.72
C GLU A 58 9.03 33.45 -3.25
N LEU A 59 9.39 34.56 -2.59
CA LEU A 59 8.98 34.83 -1.22
C LEU A 59 7.45 34.91 -1.13
N ASN A 60 6.80 35.70 -2.01
CA ASN A 60 5.33 35.81 -2.11
C ASN A 60 4.63 34.47 -2.34
N GLN A 61 5.18 33.59 -3.17
CA GLN A 61 4.65 32.23 -3.32
C GLN A 61 4.78 31.40 -2.04
N ASN A 62 5.90 31.50 -1.33
CA ASN A 62 6.09 30.79 -0.08
C ASN A 62 5.12 31.27 1.01
N TYR A 63 4.77 32.56 1.06
CA TYR A 63 3.73 33.07 1.95
C TYR A 63 2.38 32.44 1.70
N GLN A 64 1.95 32.39 0.43
CA GLN A 64 0.66 31.82 0.07
C GLN A 64 0.57 30.35 0.45
N LYS A 65 1.64 29.59 0.19
CA LYS A 65 1.75 28.18 0.60
C LYS A 65 1.70 28.01 2.12
N HIS A 66 2.42 28.84 2.87
CA HIS A 66 2.40 28.79 4.34
C HIS A 66 1.03 29.14 4.94
N SER A 67 0.32 30.12 4.37
CA SER A 67 -1.03 30.49 4.81
C SER A 67 -2.01 29.32 4.63
N GLN A 68 -2.01 28.67 3.47
CA GLN A 68 -2.87 27.53 3.17
C GLN A 68 -2.60 26.33 4.09
N VAL A 69 -1.32 26.05 4.39
CA VAL A 69 -0.97 24.98 5.35
C VAL A 69 -1.46 25.32 6.76
N SER A 70 -1.35 26.60 7.17
CA SER A 70 -1.80 27.02 8.50
C SER A 70 -3.30 26.89 8.69
N GLU A 71 -4.10 27.18 7.67
CA GLU A 71 -5.57 27.01 7.69
C GLU A 71 -5.96 25.53 7.79
N LYS A 72 -5.33 24.66 7.00
CA LYS A 72 -5.57 23.20 7.05
C LYS A 72 -5.24 22.59 8.41
N VAL A 73 -4.18 23.07 9.08
CA VAL A 73 -3.83 22.59 10.42
C VAL A 73 -4.92 22.98 11.44
N VAL A 74 -5.51 24.17 11.33
CA VAL A 74 -6.60 24.59 12.22
C VAL A 74 -7.83 23.72 12.03
N GLU A 75 -8.19 23.39 10.79
CA GLU A 75 -9.32 22.52 10.46
C GLU A 75 -9.15 21.11 11.06
N VAL A 76 -7.99 20.48 10.86
CA VAL A 76 -7.69 19.15 11.43
C VAL A 76 -7.71 19.15 12.97
N VAL A 77 -7.27 20.24 13.61
CA VAL A 77 -7.34 20.36 15.07
C VAL A 77 -8.79 20.44 15.57
N LEU A 78 -9.67 21.15 14.86
CA LEU A 78 -11.09 21.24 15.21
C LEU A 78 -11.80 19.90 15.03
N GLU A 79 -11.53 19.18 13.93
CA GLU A 79 -12.05 17.83 13.71
C GLU A 79 -11.59 16.85 14.79
N SER A 80 -10.31 16.90 15.17
CA SER A 80 -9.78 16.05 16.24
C SER A 80 -10.44 16.34 17.60
N GLN A 81 -10.78 17.60 17.90
CA GLN A 81 -11.51 17.93 19.13
C GLN A 81 -12.93 17.36 19.13
N SER A 82 -13.63 17.43 18.00
CA SER A 82 -14.97 16.85 17.83
C SER A 82 -14.96 15.32 18.02
N LEU A 83 -14.03 14.62 17.38
CA LEU A 83 -13.89 13.17 17.51
C LEU A 83 -13.55 12.73 18.95
N ARG A 84 -12.76 13.54 19.68
CA ARG A 84 -12.44 13.27 21.10
C ARG A 84 -13.66 13.38 22.01
N LEU A 85 -14.57 14.31 21.74
CA LEU A 85 -15.84 14.41 22.46
C LEU A 85 -16.70 13.16 22.22
N GLN A 86 -16.85 12.74 20.97
CA GLN A 86 -17.60 11.53 20.62
C GLN A 86 -17.01 10.26 21.25
N LEU A 87 -15.68 10.15 21.30
CA LEU A 87 -15.00 9.03 21.96
C LEU A 87 -15.35 8.99 23.45
N ARG A 88 -15.33 10.15 24.12
CA ARG A 88 -15.64 10.27 25.55
C ARG A 88 -17.08 9.86 25.85
N ASP A 89 -18.02 10.25 25.00
CA ASP A 89 -19.43 9.86 25.12
C ASP A 89 -19.59 8.34 24.97
N LYS A 90 -18.92 7.74 23.96
CA LYS A 90 -18.93 6.28 23.78
C LYS A 90 -18.29 5.52 24.95
N GLU A 91 -17.21 6.04 25.53
CA GLU A 91 -16.60 5.44 26.73
C GLU A 91 -17.55 5.46 27.94
N THR A 92 -18.33 6.54 28.11
CA THR A 92 -19.32 6.61 29.18
C THR A 92 -20.46 5.62 28.97
N ALA A 93 -20.93 5.45 27.72
CA ALA A 93 -21.94 4.45 27.38
C ALA A 93 -21.45 3.03 27.64
N ILE A 94 -20.19 2.71 27.30
CA ILE A 94 -19.60 1.39 27.58
C ILE A 94 -19.53 1.10 29.08
N ARG A 95 -19.20 2.10 29.91
CA ARG A 95 -19.18 1.95 31.37
C ARG A 95 -20.58 1.67 31.91
N GLN A 96 -21.58 2.40 31.43
CA GLN A 96 -22.97 2.19 31.81
C GLN A 96 -23.44 0.77 31.47
N VAL A 97 -23.17 0.30 30.25
CA VAL A 97 -23.48 -1.08 29.83
C VAL A 97 -22.73 -2.12 30.69
N HIS A 98 -21.49 -1.84 31.09
CA HIS A 98 -20.74 -2.72 32.01
C HIS A 98 -21.35 -2.80 33.40
N GLU A 99 -21.91 -1.70 33.91
CA GLU A 99 -22.61 -1.66 35.20
C GLU A 99 -23.94 -2.41 35.13
N GLU A 100 -24.70 -2.21 34.05
CA GLU A 100 -25.96 -2.92 33.78
C GLU A 100 -25.72 -4.44 33.62
N LEU A 101 -24.67 -4.85 32.90
CA LEU A 101 -24.27 -6.26 32.78
C LEU A 101 -23.83 -6.87 34.11
N ARG A 102 -23.18 -6.08 34.99
CA ARG A 102 -22.82 -6.52 36.34
C ARG A 102 -24.06 -6.72 37.21
N ALA A 103 -25.04 -5.84 37.13
CA ALA A 103 -26.31 -5.97 37.85
C ALA A 103 -27.16 -7.15 37.33
N ALA A 104 -27.15 -7.41 36.02
CA ALA A 104 -27.89 -8.50 35.40
C ALA A 104 -27.36 -9.91 35.75
N LYS A 105 -26.11 -10.04 36.21
CA LYS A 105 -25.54 -11.33 36.69
C LYS A 105 -26.25 -11.89 37.93
N GLU A 106 -27.08 -11.11 38.61
CA GLU A 106 -27.82 -11.54 39.80
C GLU A 106 -29.18 -12.19 39.49
N ASN A 107 -29.63 -12.22 38.22
CA ASN A 107 -30.95 -12.77 37.85
C ASN A 107 -30.95 -13.53 36.50
N PRO A 108 -31.06 -14.88 36.49
CA PRO A 108 -30.80 -15.70 35.29
C PRO A 108 -31.86 -15.60 34.18
N LEU A 109 -33.09 -15.12 34.45
CA LEU A 109 -34.14 -14.96 33.43
C LEU A 109 -33.98 -13.68 32.58
N LEU A 110 -33.20 -12.70 33.03
CA LEU A 110 -32.90 -11.46 32.31
C LEU A 110 -31.74 -11.61 31.31
N VAL A 111 -30.92 -12.65 31.47
CA VAL A 111 -29.68 -12.86 30.68
C VAL A 111 -29.98 -13.17 29.21
N GLU A 112 -31.02 -13.95 28.92
CA GLU A 112 -31.34 -14.35 27.54
C GLU A 112 -32.00 -13.21 26.73
N LEU A 113 -32.82 -12.39 27.39
CA LEU A 113 -33.43 -11.21 26.77
C LEU A 113 -32.37 -10.14 26.47
N ILE A 114 -31.51 -9.83 27.45
CA ILE A 114 -30.43 -8.86 27.32
C ILE A 114 -29.37 -9.36 26.32
N ALA A 115 -29.06 -10.66 26.29
CA ALA A 115 -28.10 -11.21 25.32
C ALA A 115 -28.59 -11.06 23.88
N ASN A 116 -29.87 -11.29 23.60
CA ASN A 116 -30.44 -11.12 22.26
C ASN A 116 -30.51 -9.64 21.83
N GLU A 117 -30.88 -8.75 22.76
CA GLU A 117 -30.92 -7.30 22.50
C GLU A 117 -29.51 -6.72 22.32
N MET A 118 -28.54 -7.17 23.11
CA MET A 118 -27.12 -6.86 22.95
C MET A 118 -26.53 -7.44 21.66
N HIS A 119 -26.94 -8.63 21.24
CA HIS A 119 -26.47 -9.22 19.98
C HIS A 119 -26.96 -8.41 18.78
N GLY A 120 -28.24 -8.03 18.75
CA GLY A 120 -28.78 -7.16 17.71
C GLY A 120 -28.13 -5.78 17.70
N SER A 121 -27.91 -5.17 18.88
CA SER A 121 -27.20 -3.87 18.98
C SER A 121 -25.72 -3.98 18.59
N LEU A 122 -25.07 -5.12 18.86
CA LEU A 122 -23.70 -5.38 18.42
C LEU A 122 -23.65 -5.54 16.90
N GLU A 123 -24.59 -6.28 16.30
CA GLU A 123 -24.70 -6.43 14.85
C GLU A 123 -24.92 -5.08 14.16
N THR A 124 -25.86 -4.26 14.64
CA THR A 124 -26.07 -2.91 14.09
C THR A 124 -24.84 -2.03 14.29
N SER A 125 -24.18 -2.08 15.45
CA SER A 125 -22.94 -1.32 15.69
C SER A 125 -21.78 -1.80 14.82
N THR A 126 -21.69 -3.10 14.54
CA THR A 126 -20.67 -3.63 13.61
C THR A 126 -20.94 -3.23 12.17
N ALA A 127 -22.21 -3.17 11.75
CA ALA A 127 -22.59 -2.67 10.43
C ALA A 127 -22.32 -1.16 10.30
N GLU A 128 -22.65 -0.37 11.33
CA GLU A 128 -22.34 1.07 11.37
C GLU A 128 -20.81 1.31 11.35
N LYS A 129 -20.03 0.53 12.10
CA LYS A 129 -18.56 0.61 12.05
C LYS A 129 -17.98 0.20 10.70
N LEU A 130 -18.60 -0.76 10.01
CA LEU A 130 -18.21 -1.16 8.67
C LEU A 130 -18.51 -0.03 7.67
N GLN A 131 -19.67 0.60 7.77
CA GLN A 131 -20.05 1.76 6.96
C GLN A 131 -19.20 3.00 7.24
N ASP A 132 -18.86 3.26 8.51
CA ASP A 132 -17.94 4.34 8.88
C ASP A 132 -16.50 4.05 8.42
N ALA A 133 -16.07 2.79 8.42
CA ALA A 133 -14.79 2.37 7.85
C ALA A 133 -14.76 2.54 6.32
N GLU A 134 -15.87 2.24 5.62
CA GLU A 134 -16.03 2.52 4.20
C GLU A 134 -15.99 4.03 3.92
N ARG A 135 -16.73 4.84 4.67
CA ARG A 135 -16.67 6.31 4.57
C ARG A 135 -15.29 6.88 4.86
N LEU A 136 -14.57 6.32 5.84
CA LEU A 136 -13.21 6.71 6.15
C LEU A 136 -12.26 6.30 5.03
N ASN A 137 -12.47 5.14 4.39
CA ASN A 137 -11.72 4.74 3.20
C ASN A 137 -12.00 5.66 2.01
N ASP A 138 -13.26 6.08 1.80
CA ASP A 138 -13.64 7.04 0.75
C ASP A 138 -13.06 8.43 1.02
N ALA A 139 -13.11 8.89 2.29
CA ALA A 139 -12.50 10.16 2.70
C ALA A 139 -10.98 10.13 2.58
N ASN A 140 -10.33 9.02 2.94
CA ASN A 140 -8.90 8.81 2.74
C ASN A 140 -8.56 8.74 1.25
N ALA A 141 -9.39 8.11 0.42
CA ALA A 141 -9.22 8.11 -1.03
C ALA A 141 -9.36 9.52 -1.63
N ALA A 142 -10.29 10.35 -1.13
CA ALA A 142 -10.45 11.74 -1.53
C ALA A 142 -9.30 12.65 -1.03
N TYR A 143 -8.79 12.40 0.17
CA TYR A 143 -7.61 13.08 0.70
C TYR A 143 -6.34 12.67 -0.05
N GLU A 144 -6.24 11.38 -0.41
CA GLU A 144 -5.23 10.89 -1.33
C GLU A 144 -5.37 11.67 -2.65
N ASP A 145 -6.52 11.69 -3.34
CA ASP A 145 -6.79 12.46 -4.59
C ASP A 145 -6.48 13.98 -4.49
N MET A 146 -6.72 14.59 -3.33
CA MET A 146 -6.33 15.98 -3.10
C MET A 146 -4.81 16.12 -2.89
N SER A 147 -4.17 15.18 -2.22
CA SER A 147 -2.71 15.08 -2.10
C SER A 147 -2.06 14.78 -3.45
N GLU A 148 -2.71 13.96 -4.28
CA GLU A 148 -2.38 13.64 -5.66
C GLU A 148 -2.30 14.90 -6.50
N LYS A 149 -3.35 15.75 -6.47
CA LYS A 149 -3.38 17.04 -7.20
C LYS A 149 -2.29 18.03 -6.76
N ILE A 150 -1.84 17.94 -5.51
CA ILE A 150 -0.76 18.77 -4.97
C ILE A 150 0.62 18.20 -5.35
N LYS A 151 0.76 16.87 -5.40
CA LYS A 151 1.99 16.16 -5.81
C LYS A 151 2.18 16.13 -7.33
N SER A 152 1.10 16.11 -8.11
CA SER A 152 1.06 16.20 -9.57
C SER A 152 1.36 17.60 -10.08
N GLY A 153 1.68 18.56 -9.18
CA GLY A 153 2.30 19.80 -9.59
C GLY A 153 3.59 19.47 -10.34
N GLN A 154 3.66 19.84 -11.62
CA GLN A 154 4.76 19.55 -12.55
C GLN A 154 6.16 19.85 -11.97
N LEU A 155 6.25 20.74 -10.98
CA LEU A 155 7.48 21.07 -10.25
C LEU A 155 8.02 19.95 -9.36
N MET A 156 7.17 19.14 -8.72
CA MET A 156 7.61 18.06 -7.81
C MET A 156 8.01 16.81 -8.60
N GLU A 157 7.34 16.54 -9.72
CA GLU A 157 7.69 15.48 -10.67
C GLU A 157 9.07 15.75 -11.31
N LEU A 158 9.32 17.00 -11.74
CA LEU A 158 10.60 17.43 -12.30
C LEU A 158 11.74 17.47 -11.27
N ALA A 159 11.43 17.69 -10.00
CA ALA A 159 12.40 17.64 -8.91
C ALA A 159 12.73 16.20 -8.48
N ARG A 160 11.75 15.28 -8.54
CA ARG A 160 11.95 13.87 -8.17
C ARG A 160 12.72 13.09 -9.23
N SER A 161 12.41 13.30 -10.52
CA SER A 161 13.15 12.65 -11.62
C SER A 161 14.60 13.11 -11.77
N LYS A 162 14.95 14.28 -11.20
CA LYS A 162 16.33 14.79 -11.15
C LYS A 162 17.12 14.30 -9.94
N VAL A 163 16.46 13.77 -8.90
CA VAL A 163 17.08 13.41 -7.62
C VAL A 163 17.29 11.89 -7.47
N ASP A 164 16.48 11.06 -8.13
CA ASP A 164 16.59 9.60 -8.04
C ASP A 164 17.69 9.00 -8.92
N GLY A 165 18.21 9.73 -9.91
CA GLY A 165 19.32 9.27 -10.76
C GLY A 165 18.94 8.11 -11.68
N ILE A 166 17.66 7.79 -11.78
CA ILE A 166 17.12 6.68 -12.57
C ILE A 166 16.82 7.18 -13.98
N VAL A 167 17.49 6.59 -14.97
CA VAL A 167 17.24 6.88 -16.37
C VAL A 167 15.91 6.24 -16.76
N ARG A 168 14.93 7.08 -17.10
CA ARG A 168 13.66 6.66 -17.67
C ARG A 168 13.81 6.76 -19.18
N HIS A 169 14.00 5.65 -19.87
CA HIS A 169 14.09 5.62 -21.32
C HIS A 169 12.68 5.70 -21.91
N SER A 170 12.14 6.91 -22.09
CA SER A 170 11.02 7.10 -23.02
C SER A 170 11.62 7.38 -24.40
N GLU A 171 11.61 6.41 -25.30
CA GLU A 171 11.97 6.69 -26.69
C GLU A 171 10.97 7.69 -27.27
N ALA A 172 11.47 8.76 -27.90
CA ALA A 172 10.64 9.69 -28.65
C ALA A 172 10.02 8.92 -29.84
N GLY A 173 8.74 8.54 -29.72
CA GLY A 173 8.07 7.64 -30.66
C GLY A 173 7.61 6.31 -30.06
N ALA A 174 7.68 6.11 -28.73
CA ALA A 174 7.00 5.01 -28.07
C ALA A 174 5.50 5.05 -28.46
N GLU A 175 5.07 4.07 -29.26
CA GLU A 175 3.67 3.93 -29.62
C GLU A 175 2.88 3.60 -28.34
N ASP A 176 1.92 4.45 -28.00
CA ASP A 176 0.87 4.10 -27.07
C ASP A 176 0.16 2.89 -27.66
N PHE A 177 0.31 1.74 -27.00
CA PHE A 177 -0.55 0.57 -27.16
C PHE A 177 -0.40 -0.20 -28.49
N VAL A 178 0.16 -1.41 -28.38
CA VAL A 178 -0.13 -2.47 -29.34
C VAL A 178 -1.35 -3.21 -28.79
N GLU A 179 -2.50 -3.14 -29.48
CA GLU A 179 -3.64 -4.00 -29.17
C GLU A 179 -3.15 -5.45 -29.11
N SER A 180 -3.29 -6.10 -27.96
CA SER A 180 -2.96 -7.51 -27.85
C SER A 180 -3.86 -8.31 -28.79
N GLU A 181 -3.27 -9.23 -29.55
CA GLU A 181 -4.03 -10.22 -30.32
C GLU A 181 -4.78 -11.21 -29.41
N LEU A 182 -4.48 -11.20 -28.11
CA LEU A 182 -5.15 -12.03 -27.11
C LEU A 182 -6.48 -11.39 -26.69
N PRO A 183 -7.58 -12.15 -26.68
CA PRO A 183 -8.88 -11.62 -26.29
C PRO A 183 -8.89 -11.22 -24.81
N SER A 184 -9.35 -10.00 -24.53
CA SER A 184 -9.62 -9.48 -23.19
C SER A 184 -10.94 -9.97 -22.57
N VAL A 185 -11.54 -11.01 -23.17
CA VAL A 185 -12.87 -11.50 -22.81
C VAL A 185 -12.76 -12.66 -21.82
N SER A 186 -13.57 -12.63 -20.77
CA SER A 186 -13.68 -13.75 -19.83
C SER A 186 -14.50 -14.90 -20.45
N GLU A 187 -13.89 -16.07 -20.61
CA GLU A 187 -14.60 -17.25 -21.11
C GLU A 187 -15.39 -17.98 -20.01
N VAL A 188 -14.89 -17.95 -18.77
CA VAL A 188 -15.45 -18.72 -17.64
C VAL A 188 -15.56 -17.83 -16.41
N VAL A 189 -16.76 -17.80 -15.80
CA VAL A 189 -17.02 -17.07 -14.55
C VAL A 189 -17.36 -18.08 -13.45
N ILE A 190 -16.54 -18.12 -12.41
CA ILE A 190 -16.69 -19.05 -11.28
C ILE A 190 -17.06 -18.26 -10.02
N ARG A 191 -18.17 -18.63 -9.38
CA ARG A 191 -18.49 -18.14 -8.02
C ARG A 191 -17.65 -18.88 -7.00
N ALA A 192 -16.41 -18.44 -6.84
CA ALA A 192 -15.41 -19.17 -6.06
C ALA A 192 -15.64 -19.07 -4.54
N HIS A 193 -15.97 -17.89 -4.02
CA HIS A 193 -16.03 -17.61 -2.58
C HIS A 193 -17.26 -16.79 -2.21
N ASP A 194 -17.68 -16.92 -0.94
CA ASP A 194 -18.71 -16.05 -0.35
C ASP A 194 -18.04 -14.73 0.07
N GLY A 195 -18.04 -13.76 -0.85
CA GLY A 195 -17.38 -12.48 -0.69
C GLY A 195 -16.28 -12.25 -1.73
N VAL A 196 -15.25 -11.50 -1.37
CA VAL A 196 -14.14 -11.16 -2.27
C VAL A 196 -13.19 -12.35 -2.43
N CYS A 197 -12.83 -12.65 -3.68
CA CYS A 197 -11.69 -13.50 -4.01
C CYS A 197 -10.45 -12.62 -4.08
N SER A 198 -9.50 -12.82 -3.17
CA SER A 198 -8.35 -11.93 -3.01
C SER A 198 -7.12 -12.38 -3.78
N ALA A 199 -6.99 -13.67 -4.06
CA ALA A 199 -5.84 -14.21 -4.79
C ALA A 199 -6.18 -15.49 -5.54
N ILE A 200 -5.51 -15.67 -6.67
CA ILE A 200 -5.57 -16.86 -7.53
C ILE A 200 -4.14 -17.25 -7.89
N GLN A 201 -3.81 -18.54 -7.79
CA GLN A 201 -2.51 -19.08 -8.19
C GLN A 201 -2.67 -20.39 -8.97
N PHE A 202 -1.98 -20.47 -10.10
CA PHE A 202 -2.01 -21.64 -10.98
C PHE A 202 -0.85 -22.58 -10.68
N GLU A 203 -1.14 -23.88 -10.68
CA GLU A 203 -0.12 -24.92 -10.57
C GLU A 203 0.82 -24.91 -11.79
N GLN A 204 2.14 -24.97 -11.58
CA GLN A 204 3.09 -25.02 -12.70
C GLN A 204 2.98 -26.36 -13.44
N GLY A 205 2.52 -26.32 -14.70
CA GLY A 205 2.36 -27.52 -15.54
C GLY A 205 1.20 -28.44 -15.12
N GLY A 206 0.38 -28.02 -14.14
CA GLY A 206 -0.73 -28.78 -13.62
C GLY A 206 -2.08 -28.39 -14.23
N ASN A 207 -3.12 -29.14 -13.89
CA ASN A 207 -4.51 -28.86 -14.27
C ASN A 207 -5.32 -28.30 -13.09
N THR A 208 -4.64 -27.80 -12.06
CA THR A 208 -5.27 -27.27 -10.83
C THR A 208 -4.88 -25.81 -10.61
N PHE A 209 -5.81 -25.00 -10.12
CA PHE A 209 -5.50 -23.68 -9.56
C PHE A 209 -6.14 -23.53 -8.18
N PHE A 210 -5.58 -22.65 -7.37
CA PHE A 210 -6.04 -22.34 -6.03
C PHE A 210 -6.57 -20.92 -5.97
N SER A 211 -7.68 -20.71 -5.27
CA SER A 211 -8.24 -19.40 -4.97
C SER A 211 -8.38 -19.20 -3.47
N GLY A 212 -8.16 -17.99 -3.00
CA GLY A 212 -8.28 -17.60 -1.59
C GLY A 212 -9.28 -16.47 -1.43
N GLY A 213 -10.18 -16.59 -0.45
CA GLY A 213 -11.27 -15.63 -0.27
C GLY A 213 -11.44 -15.10 1.16
N HIS A 214 -12.34 -14.12 1.26
CA HIS A 214 -12.79 -13.55 2.54
C HIS A 214 -13.69 -14.51 3.34
N ASP A 215 -14.17 -15.59 2.72
CA ASP A 215 -14.84 -16.71 3.40
C ASP A 215 -13.89 -17.57 4.25
N LYS A 216 -12.60 -17.18 4.32
CA LYS A 216 -11.52 -17.82 5.10
C LYS A 216 -11.13 -19.19 4.56
N LEU A 217 -11.47 -19.49 3.32
CA LEU A 217 -11.18 -20.77 2.68
C LEU A 217 -10.20 -20.58 1.51
N VAL A 218 -9.30 -21.55 1.35
CA VAL A 218 -8.59 -21.74 0.07
C VAL A 218 -9.27 -22.89 -0.66
N LYS A 219 -9.68 -22.68 -1.90
CA LYS A 219 -10.35 -23.70 -2.72
C LYS A 219 -9.47 -24.08 -3.91
N SER A 220 -9.49 -25.35 -4.29
CA SER A 220 -8.81 -25.86 -5.48
C SER A 220 -9.80 -26.20 -6.58
N TRP A 221 -9.41 -25.93 -7.82
CA TRP A 221 -10.29 -25.98 -8.99
C TRP A 221 -9.57 -26.60 -10.17
N ASN A 222 -10.32 -27.24 -11.06
CA ASN A 222 -9.79 -27.73 -12.31
C ASN A 222 -9.66 -26.58 -13.32
N VAL A 223 -8.49 -26.41 -13.94
CA VAL A 223 -8.22 -25.34 -14.90
C VAL A 223 -9.08 -25.50 -16.16
N ALA A 224 -9.17 -26.72 -16.70
CA ALA A 224 -9.87 -26.97 -17.96
C ALA A 224 -11.41 -26.87 -17.84
N THR A 225 -11.99 -27.31 -16.73
CA THR A 225 -13.46 -27.34 -16.56
C THR A 225 -14.00 -26.24 -15.65
N GLY A 226 -13.15 -25.56 -14.87
CA GLY A 226 -13.57 -24.64 -13.82
C GLY A 226 -14.28 -25.34 -12.64
N SER A 227 -14.26 -26.67 -12.57
CA SER A 227 -14.98 -27.43 -11.55
C SER A 227 -14.23 -27.41 -10.20
N TYR A 228 -14.97 -27.25 -9.11
CA TYR A 228 -14.46 -27.38 -7.75
C TYR A 228 -13.86 -28.78 -7.50
N ILE A 229 -12.68 -28.84 -6.87
CA ILE A 229 -11.99 -30.08 -6.51
C ILE A 229 -12.01 -30.28 -4.99
N SER A 230 -11.45 -29.34 -4.22
CA SER A 230 -11.30 -29.48 -2.77
C SER A 230 -11.18 -28.13 -2.05
N THR A 231 -11.24 -28.15 -0.72
CA THR A 231 -11.07 -26.95 0.13
C THR A 231 -10.01 -27.22 1.18
N LEU A 232 -9.04 -26.32 1.29
CA LEU A 232 -8.07 -26.27 2.39
C LEU A 232 -8.68 -25.43 3.53
N ARG A 233 -8.73 -26.02 4.73
CA ARG A 233 -9.35 -25.41 5.92
C ARG A 233 -8.30 -25.14 6.99
N GLY A 234 -8.66 -24.31 7.97
CA GLY A 234 -7.87 -24.03 9.17
C GLY A 234 -7.50 -22.56 9.36
N CYS A 235 -7.75 -21.68 8.39
CA CYS A 235 -7.61 -20.24 8.55
C CYS A 235 -8.69 -19.67 9.47
N LEU A 236 -8.32 -18.67 10.29
CA LEU A 236 -9.27 -17.97 11.17
C LEU A 236 -9.70 -16.60 10.62
N GLY A 237 -8.95 -16.07 9.66
CA GLY A 237 -9.20 -14.79 8.98
C GLY A 237 -9.35 -14.93 7.47
N SER A 238 -9.64 -13.82 6.81
CA SER A 238 -9.70 -13.71 5.35
C SER A 238 -8.34 -14.00 4.74
N ILE A 239 -8.32 -14.68 3.60
CA ILE A 239 -7.09 -14.88 2.83
C ILE A 239 -6.89 -13.65 1.96
N LEU A 240 -5.69 -13.06 2.01
CA LEU A 240 -5.35 -11.82 1.31
C LEU A 240 -4.38 -12.05 0.15
N ASP A 241 -3.57 -13.10 0.22
CA ASP A 241 -2.64 -13.49 -0.84
C ASP A 241 -2.35 -15.00 -0.81
N LEU A 242 -1.91 -15.55 -1.95
CA LEU A 242 -1.54 -16.94 -2.11
C LEU A 242 -0.21 -17.07 -2.85
N SER A 243 0.59 -18.06 -2.46
CA SER A 243 1.77 -18.49 -3.22
C SER A 243 1.88 -20.01 -3.23
N LEU A 244 2.42 -20.53 -4.33
CA LEU A 244 2.69 -21.95 -4.54
C LEU A 244 4.19 -22.20 -4.52
N SER A 245 4.59 -23.32 -3.91
CA SER A 245 5.98 -23.79 -3.96
C SER A 245 6.39 -24.23 -5.37
N HIS A 246 7.69 -24.18 -5.68
CA HIS A 246 8.21 -24.48 -7.03
C HIS A 246 7.79 -25.84 -7.60
N HIS A 247 7.66 -26.87 -6.75
CA HIS A 247 7.20 -28.20 -7.16
C HIS A 247 5.70 -28.43 -6.91
N ASN A 248 4.94 -27.35 -6.72
CA ASN A 248 3.51 -27.38 -6.41
C ASN A 248 3.14 -28.19 -5.15
N GLY A 249 4.10 -28.61 -4.33
CA GLY A 249 3.85 -29.46 -3.17
C GLY A 249 3.19 -28.74 -2.00
N PHE A 250 3.34 -27.42 -1.91
CA PHE A 250 2.76 -26.61 -0.83
C PHE A 250 2.02 -25.39 -1.35
N VAL A 251 0.90 -25.10 -0.69
CA VAL A 251 0.10 -23.87 -0.83
C VAL A 251 0.29 -23.05 0.43
N ILE A 252 0.56 -21.75 0.27
CA ILE A 252 0.76 -20.84 1.39
C ILE A 252 -0.19 -19.67 1.24
N ALA A 253 -0.90 -19.36 2.32
CA ALA A 253 -1.82 -18.24 2.38
C ALA A 253 -1.36 -17.17 3.37
N ALA A 254 -1.37 -15.92 2.92
CA ALA A 254 -1.30 -14.75 3.80
C ALA A 254 -2.71 -14.44 4.32
N CYS A 255 -2.84 -14.26 5.64
CA CYS A 255 -4.14 -14.15 6.28
C CYS A 255 -4.28 -12.88 7.13
N SER A 256 -5.53 -12.40 7.22
CA SER A 256 -5.90 -11.28 8.07
C SER A 256 -5.86 -11.61 9.57
N ASP A 257 -5.61 -12.86 9.95
CA ASP A 257 -5.42 -13.32 11.34
C ASP A 257 -3.96 -13.18 11.83
N HIS A 258 -3.15 -12.42 11.09
CA HIS A 258 -1.74 -12.12 11.37
C HIS A 258 -0.79 -13.30 11.18
N LYS A 259 -1.25 -14.38 10.56
CA LYS A 259 -0.46 -15.60 10.34
C LYS A 259 -0.34 -15.92 8.86
N LEU A 260 0.62 -16.78 8.54
CA LEU A 260 0.61 -17.51 7.28
C LEU A 260 0.24 -18.96 7.57
N HIS A 261 -0.53 -19.55 6.67
CA HIS A 261 -0.94 -20.95 6.77
C HIS A 261 -0.37 -21.71 5.59
N LEU A 262 0.20 -22.90 5.86
CA LEU A 262 0.87 -23.73 4.87
C LEU A 262 0.26 -25.12 4.85
N TRP A 263 -0.20 -25.55 3.69
CA TRP A 263 -0.74 -26.88 3.46
C TRP A 263 0.05 -27.63 2.41
N GLU A 264 0.07 -28.95 2.53
CA GLU A 264 0.45 -29.82 1.42
C GLU A 264 -0.68 -29.83 0.37
N SER A 265 -0.33 -29.55 -0.89
CA SER A 265 -1.31 -29.32 -1.96
C SER A 265 -2.15 -30.55 -2.31
N GLN A 266 -1.54 -31.74 -2.28
CA GLN A 266 -2.18 -33.00 -2.67
C GLN A 266 -3.12 -33.53 -1.60
N THR A 267 -2.71 -33.46 -0.33
CA THR A 267 -3.45 -34.02 0.80
C THR A 267 -4.38 -33.01 1.46
N GLY A 268 -4.11 -31.72 1.26
CA GLY A 268 -4.76 -30.62 1.94
C GLY A 268 -4.44 -30.53 3.43
N GLN A 269 -3.45 -31.28 3.92
CA GLN A 269 -3.07 -31.27 5.33
C GLN A 269 -2.30 -30.01 5.68
N MET A 270 -2.70 -29.34 6.76
CA MET A 270 -1.97 -28.20 7.29
C MET A 270 -0.67 -28.68 7.92
N ARG A 271 0.46 -28.18 7.41
CA ARG A 271 1.79 -28.55 7.87
C ARG A 271 2.34 -27.54 8.87
N HIS A 272 2.18 -26.24 8.58
CA HIS A 272 2.64 -25.18 9.47
C HIS A 272 1.64 -24.02 9.53
N THR A 273 1.56 -23.41 10.70
CA THR A 273 1.00 -22.07 10.90
C THR A 273 2.14 -21.17 11.34
N LEU A 274 2.56 -20.25 10.47
CA LEU A 274 3.68 -19.36 10.71
C LEU A 274 3.20 -18.15 11.52
N THR A 275 3.67 -18.05 12.77
CA THR A 275 3.31 -16.98 13.71
C THR A 275 4.47 -16.01 13.91
N GLY A 276 4.20 -14.71 13.90
CA GLY A 276 5.23 -13.71 14.20
C GLY A 276 4.93 -12.30 13.71
N HIS A 277 3.98 -12.12 12.79
CA HIS A 277 3.44 -10.80 12.49
C HIS A 277 2.44 -10.38 13.57
N SER A 278 2.35 -9.08 13.82
CA SER A 278 1.40 -8.50 14.79
C SER A 278 0.16 -7.89 14.15
N GLU A 279 0.15 -7.77 12.82
CA GLU A 279 -0.94 -7.21 12.03
C GLU A 279 -1.20 -8.06 10.78
N LYS A 280 -2.24 -7.72 10.01
CA LYS A 280 -2.68 -8.49 8.83
C LYS A 280 -1.52 -8.74 7.87
N VAL A 281 -1.36 -10.00 7.43
CA VAL A 281 -0.38 -10.36 6.41
C VAL A 281 -1.03 -10.18 5.05
N VAL A 282 -0.48 -9.29 4.23
CA VAL A 282 -1.12 -8.81 3.00
C VAL A 282 -0.51 -9.38 1.74
N SER A 283 0.73 -9.87 1.81
CA SER A 283 1.37 -10.52 0.67
C SER A 283 2.33 -11.62 1.10
N VAL A 284 2.44 -12.65 0.26
CA VAL A 284 3.34 -13.79 0.45
C VAL A 284 3.95 -14.21 -0.89
N ASP A 285 5.22 -14.61 -0.86
CA ASP A 285 5.83 -15.32 -1.97
C ASP A 285 6.80 -16.41 -1.51
N VAL A 286 7.12 -17.34 -2.40
CA VAL A 286 8.05 -18.45 -2.18
C VAL A 286 9.13 -18.50 -3.24
N SER A 287 10.34 -18.84 -2.78
CA SER A 287 11.50 -19.07 -3.65
C SER A 287 11.17 -20.09 -4.74
N LYS A 288 11.50 -19.71 -5.99
CA LYS A 288 11.24 -20.53 -7.18
C LYS A 288 12.32 -21.57 -7.47
N THR A 289 13.42 -21.60 -6.70
CA THR A 289 14.49 -22.60 -6.84
C THR A 289 14.59 -23.55 -5.66
N SER A 290 14.04 -23.16 -4.50
CA SER A 290 14.05 -24.01 -3.31
C SER A 290 12.73 -23.91 -2.54
N ASN A 291 12.18 -25.05 -2.13
CA ASN A 291 10.99 -25.10 -1.26
C ASN A 291 11.32 -24.74 0.20
N ARG A 292 12.32 -23.89 0.44
CA ARG A 292 12.81 -23.61 1.78
C ARG A 292 12.45 -22.22 2.27
N ARG A 293 12.37 -21.22 1.39
CA ARG A 293 12.19 -19.82 1.80
C ARG A 293 10.82 -19.28 1.40
N VAL A 294 10.12 -18.77 2.40
CA VAL A 294 8.89 -17.98 2.25
C VAL A 294 9.21 -16.54 2.65
N VAL A 295 8.63 -15.58 1.96
CA VAL A 295 8.64 -14.17 2.37
C VAL A 295 7.22 -13.67 2.56
N SER A 296 7.03 -12.74 3.47
CA SER A 296 5.74 -12.11 3.70
C SER A 296 5.88 -10.62 4.00
N ALA A 297 4.84 -9.86 3.68
CA ALA A 297 4.66 -8.49 4.10
C ALA A 297 3.38 -8.33 4.90
N ALA A 298 3.41 -7.48 5.92
CA ALA A 298 2.27 -7.21 6.78
C ALA A 298 2.12 -5.72 7.09
N TYR A 299 0.93 -5.35 7.56
CA TYR A 299 0.65 -3.98 8.03
C TYR A 299 1.31 -3.62 9.36
N ASP A 300 2.13 -4.50 9.94
CA ASP A 300 2.98 -4.17 11.10
C ASP A 300 4.26 -3.42 10.68
N ARG A 301 4.36 -3.03 9.39
CA ARG A 301 5.54 -2.41 8.76
C ARG A 301 6.78 -3.31 8.80
N THR A 302 6.57 -4.61 8.90
CA THR A 302 7.64 -5.59 8.75
C THR A 302 7.40 -6.50 7.56
N MET A 303 8.50 -6.93 6.98
CA MET A 303 8.54 -8.08 6.11
C MET A 303 9.32 -9.18 6.80
N LYS A 304 8.89 -10.42 6.66
CA LYS A 304 9.57 -11.56 7.30
C LYS A 304 9.97 -12.58 6.27
N THR A 305 11.09 -13.23 6.54
CA THR A 305 11.52 -14.43 5.82
C THR A 305 11.33 -15.62 6.74
N TRP A 306 10.94 -16.76 6.20
CA TRP A 306 10.62 -17.96 6.96
C TRP A 306 11.29 -19.18 6.34
N ASP A 307 11.71 -20.11 7.19
CA ASP A 307 12.11 -21.44 6.77
C ASP A 307 10.88 -22.36 6.75
N MET A 308 10.51 -22.83 5.55
CA MET A 308 9.36 -23.68 5.31
C MET A 308 9.47 -25.06 6.00
N GLN A 309 10.69 -25.54 6.24
CA GLN A 309 10.92 -26.85 6.86
C GLN A 309 10.70 -26.79 8.37
N THR A 310 11.12 -25.70 9.00
CA THR A 310 11.02 -25.54 10.46
C THR A 310 9.76 -24.77 10.88
N GLY A 311 9.17 -23.98 9.98
CA GLY A 311 8.05 -23.10 10.26
C GLY A 311 8.40 -21.85 11.07
N TYR A 312 9.69 -21.50 11.16
CA TYR A 312 10.16 -20.35 11.96
C TYR A 312 10.57 -19.18 11.09
N ALA A 313 10.38 -17.96 11.62
CA ALA A 313 10.90 -16.75 11.00
C ALA A 313 12.44 -16.74 11.09
N THR A 314 13.10 -16.57 9.95
CA THR A 314 14.56 -16.49 9.86
C THR A 314 15.07 -15.06 9.99
N ASN A 315 14.43 -14.09 9.30
CA ASN A 315 14.75 -12.66 9.39
C ASN A 315 13.48 -11.82 9.51
N THR A 316 13.61 -10.66 10.16
CA THR A 316 12.60 -9.58 10.15
C THR A 316 13.23 -8.32 9.56
N LEU A 317 12.67 -7.85 8.46
CA LEU A 317 13.03 -6.63 7.77
C LEU A 317 12.05 -5.54 8.19
N ILE A 318 12.56 -4.41 8.67
CA ILE A 318 11.74 -3.28 9.12
C ILE A 318 11.63 -2.28 7.99
N CYS A 319 10.41 -1.87 7.67
CA CYS A 319 10.11 -0.95 6.60
C CYS A 319 9.59 0.39 7.17
N TYR A 320 9.98 1.50 6.57
CA TYR A 320 9.46 2.82 6.95
C TYR A 320 8.03 3.04 6.44
N SER A 321 7.71 2.47 5.27
CA SER A 321 6.37 2.47 4.66
C SER A 321 5.80 1.06 4.64
N TYR A 322 4.47 0.94 4.73
CA TYR A 322 3.76 -0.34 4.65
C TYR A 322 4.10 -1.06 3.34
N GLY A 323 4.65 -2.28 3.45
CA GLY A 323 4.85 -3.17 2.30
C GLY A 323 3.51 -3.84 1.95
N ASN A 324 3.06 -3.68 0.71
CA ASN A 324 1.76 -4.19 0.26
C ASN A 324 1.89 -5.40 -0.66
N ALA A 325 2.97 -5.48 -1.43
CA ALA A 325 3.25 -6.60 -2.32
C ALA A 325 4.71 -7.02 -2.20
N VAL A 326 4.97 -8.33 -2.27
CA VAL A 326 6.32 -8.90 -2.28
C VAL A 326 6.48 -9.91 -3.39
N ALA A 327 7.68 -9.98 -3.94
CA ALA A 327 8.08 -11.03 -4.87
C ALA A 327 9.56 -11.37 -4.67
N LEU A 328 9.90 -12.64 -4.79
CA LEU A 328 11.29 -13.11 -4.79
C LEU A 328 11.82 -13.20 -6.21
N THR A 329 13.07 -12.79 -6.40
CA THR A 329 13.77 -13.09 -7.65
C THR A 329 13.87 -14.60 -7.84
N MET A 330 14.08 -15.03 -9.09
CA MET A 330 14.19 -16.45 -9.40
C MET A 330 15.29 -17.15 -8.59
N SER A 331 16.43 -16.48 -8.33
CA SER A 331 17.50 -17.01 -7.45
C SER A 331 17.08 -17.17 -5.99
N GLY A 332 16.06 -16.45 -5.53
CA GLY A 332 15.61 -16.42 -4.14
C GLY A 332 16.54 -15.67 -3.18
N GLU A 333 17.43 -14.84 -3.72
CA GLU A 333 18.41 -14.05 -2.96
C GLU A 333 17.95 -12.61 -2.72
N ILE A 334 17.20 -12.05 -3.67
CA ILE A 334 16.68 -10.69 -3.62
C ILE A 334 15.17 -10.74 -3.42
N LEU A 335 14.70 -9.93 -2.48
CA LEU A 335 13.30 -9.67 -2.23
C LEU A 335 12.93 -8.29 -2.78
N CYS A 336 11.97 -8.26 -3.70
CA CYS A 336 11.37 -7.04 -4.23
C CYS A 336 10.10 -6.74 -3.46
N SER A 337 9.97 -5.52 -2.92
CA SER A 337 8.79 -5.10 -2.18
C SER A 337 8.20 -3.81 -2.71
N GLY A 338 6.89 -3.84 -2.95
CA GLY A 338 6.10 -2.71 -3.33
C GLY A 338 5.50 -2.03 -2.10
N HIS A 339 5.75 -0.74 -1.93
CA HIS A 339 5.31 0.01 -0.74
C HIS A 339 4.21 1.01 -1.05
N MET A 340 3.46 1.39 -0.01
CA MET A 340 2.40 2.40 -0.09
C MET A 340 2.94 3.82 -0.36
N ASP A 341 4.25 4.05 -0.29
CA ASP A 341 4.88 5.31 -0.65
C ASP A 341 5.30 5.40 -2.13
N GLY A 342 4.91 4.42 -2.96
CA GLY A 342 5.16 4.36 -4.39
C GLY A 342 6.55 3.85 -4.79
N ASN A 343 7.35 3.43 -3.81
CA ASN A 343 8.69 2.92 -4.07
C ASN A 343 8.74 1.40 -4.10
N LEU A 344 9.41 0.88 -5.11
CA LEU A 344 9.91 -0.49 -5.14
C LEU A 344 11.23 -0.51 -4.35
N ARG A 345 11.37 -1.46 -3.42
CA ARG A 345 12.61 -1.66 -2.67
C ARG A 345 13.14 -3.06 -2.92
N LEU A 346 14.46 -3.17 -3.05
CA LEU A 346 15.16 -4.43 -3.20
C LEU A 346 15.93 -4.69 -1.91
N TRP A 347 15.80 -5.91 -1.41
CA TRP A 347 16.42 -6.35 -0.17
C TRP A 347 17.27 -7.57 -0.44
N ASP A 348 18.51 -7.53 0.04
CA ASP A 348 19.35 -8.71 0.10
C ASP A 348 18.92 -9.53 1.34
N ILE A 349 18.40 -10.73 1.09
CA ILE A 349 17.84 -11.59 2.14
C ILE A 349 18.92 -12.11 3.09
N SER A 350 20.12 -12.36 2.57
CA SER A 350 21.23 -12.90 3.35
C SER A 350 21.75 -11.90 4.38
N SER A 351 21.84 -10.63 3.99
CA SER A 351 22.30 -9.53 4.84
C SER A 351 21.16 -8.87 5.63
N GLY A 352 19.92 -9.02 5.18
CA GLY A 352 18.74 -8.36 5.73
C GLY A 352 18.71 -6.84 5.48
N LYS A 353 19.49 -6.34 4.53
CA LYS A 353 19.59 -4.90 4.23
C LYS A 353 18.87 -4.56 2.93
N GLN A 354 18.30 -3.35 2.90
CA GLN A 354 17.83 -2.74 1.66
C GLN A 354 19.06 -2.44 0.79
N SER A 355 19.16 -3.10 -0.37
CA SER A 355 20.25 -2.90 -1.31
C SER A 355 19.98 -1.70 -2.22
N SER A 356 18.73 -1.50 -2.63
CA SER A 356 18.36 -0.45 -3.58
C SER A 356 16.88 -0.07 -3.49
N GLN A 357 16.53 1.06 -4.11
CA GLN A 357 15.17 1.59 -4.16
C GLN A 357 14.93 2.29 -5.50
N VAL A 358 13.73 2.09 -6.04
CA VAL A 358 13.25 2.70 -7.29
C VAL A 358 11.93 3.39 -7.03
N PHE A 359 11.83 4.67 -7.40
CA PHE A 359 10.55 5.38 -7.42
C PHE A 359 9.79 4.98 -8.68
N SER A 360 8.90 4.00 -8.53
CA SER A 360 8.12 3.43 -9.64
C SER A 360 6.79 4.14 -9.84
N HIS A 361 6.09 4.52 -8.76
CA HIS A 361 4.70 4.98 -8.85
C HIS A 361 4.49 6.24 -8.02
N ASN A 362 3.54 7.07 -8.45
CA ASN A 362 3.15 8.27 -7.69
C ASN A 362 2.33 7.92 -6.44
N TYR A 363 1.70 6.75 -6.45
CA TYR A 363 0.89 6.19 -5.35
C TYR A 363 1.36 4.81 -4.94
N GLY A 364 0.70 4.26 -3.92
CA GLY A 364 1.03 2.97 -3.38
C GLY A 364 1.06 1.86 -4.43
N ILE A 365 2.09 1.02 -4.35
CA ILE A 365 2.26 -0.14 -5.22
C ILE A 365 1.29 -1.23 -4.77
N THR A 366 0.43 -1.66 -5.68
CA THR A 366 -0.61 -2.67 -5.43
C THR A 366 -0.10 -4.09 -5.69
N SER A 367 0.75 -4.26 -6.70
CA SER A 367 1.25 -5.57 -7.15
C SER A 367 2.72 -5.50 -7.53
N VAL A 368 3.45 -6.57 -7.25
CA VAL A 368 4.82 -6.80 -7.70
C VAL A 368 4.90 -8.23 -8.23
N SER A 369 5.45 -8.41 -9.43
CA SER A 369 5.68 -9.72 -10.05
C SER A 369 7.05 -9.75 -10.70
N ILE A 370 7.66 -10.93 -10.76
CA ILE A 370 8.98 -11.16 -11.36
C ILE A 370 8.80 -11.99 -12.63
N SER A 371 9.54 -11.62 -13.68
CA SER A 371 9.55 -12.36 -14.93
C SER A 371 10.19 -13.74 -14.79
N ARG A 372 9.92 -14.65 -15.73
CA ARG A 372 10.50 -16.01 -15.68
C ARG A 372 12.02 -16.02 -15.82
N GLU A 373 12.57 -15.10 -16.60
CA GLU A 373 14.03 -14.94 -16.73
C GLU A 373 14.64 -14.36 -15.45
N GLY A 374 13.83 -13.71 -14.61
CA GLY A 374 14.21 -13.22 -13.29
C GLY A 374 14.90 -11.85 -13.28
N TYR A 375 15.02 -11.21 -14.44
CA TYR A 375 15.68 -9.90 -14.59
C TYR A 375 14.71 -8.73 -14.63
N THR A 376 13.42 -8.98 -14.88
CA THR A 376 12.40 -7.92 -14.99
C THR A 376 11.41 -8.01 -13.83
N VAL A 377 11.20 -6.89 -13.13
CA VAL A 377 10.12 -6.70 -12.15
C VAL A 377 9.00 -5.93 -12.82
N LEU A 378 7.78 -6.46 -12.76
CA LEU A 378 6.55 -5.72 -13.03
C LEU A 378 6.02 -5.14 -11.73
N THR A 379 5.88 -3.82 -11.66
CA THR A 379 5.17 -3.13 -10.59
C THR A 379 3.86 -2.55 -11.11
N SER A 380 2.83 -2.53 -10.28
CA SER A 380 1.55 -1.87 -10.59
C SER A 380 1.18 -0.95 -9.44
N GLY A 381 0.72 0.25 -9.73
CA GLY A 381 0.39 1.26 -8.73
C GLY A 381 -1.05 1.71 -8.80
N ARG A 382 -1.55 2.31 -7.72
CA ARG A 382 -2.89 2.94 -7.70
C ARG A 382 -3.03 4.08 -8.72
N ASP A 383 -1.94 4.53 -9.33
CA ASP A 383 -1.94 5.47 -10.46
C ASP A 383 -2.43 4.84 -11.78
N ASN A 384 -2.84 3.57 -11.76
CA ASN A 384 -3.23 2.77 -12.91
C ASN A 384 -2.11 2.65 -13.95
N VAL A 385 -0.86 2.73 -13.49
CA VAL A 385 0.34 2.53 -14.29
C VAL A 385 0.95 1.18 -13.91
N HIS A 386 1.50 0.50 -14.90
CA HIS A 386 2.31 -0.70 -14.75
C HIS A 386 3.71 -0.40 -15.27
N ASN A 387 4.76 -0.63 -14.48
CA ASN A 387 6.13 -0.41 -14.89
C ASN A 387 6.89 -1.72 -14.96
N THR A 388 7.71 -1.88 -15.98
CA THR A 388 8.73 -2.94 -16.06
C THR A 388 10.09 -2.35 -15.73
N ILE A 389 10.79 -2.97 -14.79
CA ILE A 389 12.04 -2.47 -14.24
C ILE A 389 13.06 -3.60 -14.28
N ASP A 390 14.26 -3.36 -14.82
CA ASP A 390 15.34 -4.35 -14.74
C ASP A 390 15.93 -4.33 -13.34
N VAL A 391 15.99 -5.49 -12.69
CA VAL A 391 16.50 -5.66 -11.32
C VAL A 391 17.97 -5.27 -11.20
N ARG A 392 18.75 -5.42 -12.28
CA ARG A 392 20.20 -5.23 -12.30
C ARG A 392 20.57 -3.75 -12.48
N THR A 393 19.87 -3.05 -13.38
CA THR A 393 20.15 -1.64 -13.68
C THR A 393 19.24 -0.69 -12.91
N LEU A 394 18.10 -1.18 -12.40
CA LEU A 394 17.05 -0.40 -11.76
C LEU A 394 16.38 0.63 -12.68
N GLU A 395 16.58 0.49 -13.99
CA GLU A 395 15.99 1.35 -15.00
C GLU A 395 14.59 0.87 -15.34
N VAL A 396 13.68 1.85 -15.46
CA VAL A 396 12.33 1.61 -15.97
C VAL A 396 12.43 1.43 -17.48
N HIS A 397 12.14 0.20 -17.95
CA HIS A 397 12.21 -0.17 -19.36
C HIS A 397 10.96 0.26 -20.11
N ALA A 398 9.79 0.05 -19.51
CA ALA A 398 8.53 0.46 -20.09
C ALA A 398 7.51 0.80 -19.01
N SER A 399 6.64 1.76 -19.33
CA SER A 399 5.51 2.18 -18.53
C SER A 399 4.24 2.00 -19.36
N PHE A 400 3.29 1.25 -18.83
CA PHE A 400 2.02 0.95 -19.48
C PHE A 400 0.88 1.53 -18.67
N ARG A 401 -0.17 1.97 -19.34
CA ARG A 401 -1.43 2.39 -18.72
C ARG A 401 -2.56 1.67 -19.45
N ALA A 402 -3.37 0.91 -18.73
CA ALA A 402 -4.49 0.23 -19.36
C ALA A 402 -5.52 1.24 -19.87
N PRO A 403 -6.08 1.06 -21.08
CA PRO A 403 -7.13 1.94 -21.59
C PRO A 403 -8.42 1.71 -20.81
N GLY A 404 -8.98 2.79 -20.25
CA GLY A 404 -10.27 2.74 -19.52
C GLY A 404 -10.13 2.50 -18.01
N HIS A 405 -10.83 1.48 -17.49
CA HIS A 405 -11.10 1.28 -16.07
C HIS A 405 -9.85 1.02 -15.20
N PHE A 406 -9.98 1.21 -13.88
CA PHE A 406 -8.93 0.97 -12.90
C PHE A 406 -8.62 -0.53 -12.76
N VAL A 407 -7.56 -0.98 -13.43
CA VAL A 407 -7.08 -2.37 -13.39
C VAL A 407 -6.00 -2.60 -12.33
N ALA A 408 -5.40 -1.54 -11.78
CA ALA A 408 -4.46 -1.62 -10.67
C ALA A 408 -5.14 -1.24 -9.34
N THR A 409 -5.75 -2.23 -8.69
CA THR A 409 -6.37 -2.11 -7.36
C THR A 409 -5.57 -2.90 -6.34
N ASN A 410 -5.80 -2.67 -5.05
CA ASN A 410 -5.10 -3.41 -3.98
C ASN A 410 -5.31 -4.93 -4.03
N TRP A 411 -6.34 -5.40 -4.75
CA TRP A 411 -6.70 -6.81 -4.87
C TRP A 411 -6.46 -7.39 -6.26
N SER A 412 -5.94 -6.59 -7.20
CA SER A 412 -5.52 -7.10 -8.49
C SER A 412 -4.03 -7.39 -8.51
N ARG A 413 -3.68 -8.49 -9.17
CA ARG A 413 -2.30 -8.89 -9.42
C ARG A 413 -2.08 -8.89 -10.92
N SER A 414 -1.17 -8.04 -11.38
CA SER A 414 -0.72 -8.04 -12.77
C SER A 414 0.40 -9.05 -12.94
N CYS A 415 0.46 -9.68 -14.11
CA CYS A 415 1.49 -10.67 -14.44
C CYS A 415 2.10 -10.42 -15.81
N LEU A 416 3.36 -10.84 -15.95
CA LEU A 416 4.08 -10.87 -17.22
C LEU A 416 3.86 -12.21 -17.91
N SER A 417 3.73 -12.20 -19.23
CA SER A 417 3.77 -13.43 -20.02
C SER A 417 5.15 -14.11 -19.92
N PRO A 418 5.23 -15.44 -20.13
CA PRO A 418 6.50 -16.17 -20.09
C PRO A 418 7.57 -15.67 -21.06
N ASP A 419 7.17 -15.07 -22.17
CA ASP A 419 8.05 -14.46 -23.18
C ASP A 419 8.31 -12.96 -22.95
N GLU A 420 7.81 -12.41 -21.85
CA GLU A 420 7.93 -11.00 -21.42
C GLU A 420 7.35 -9.97 -22.41
N LYS A 421 6.50 -10.41 -23.35
CA LYS A 421 5.89 -9.54 -24.37
C LYS A 421 4.58 -8.90 -23.95
N TYR A 422 3.84 -9.52 -23.03
CA TYR A 422 2.50 -9.09 -22.64
C TYR A 422 2.40 -8.88 -21.13
N VAL A 423 1.54 -7.93 -20.72
CA VAL A 423 1.25 -7.64 -19.31
C VAL A 423 -0.25 -7.78 -19.11
N ALA A 424 -0.66 -8.86 -18.43
CA ALA A 424 -2.06 -9.03 -18.08
C ALA A 424 -2.37 -8.35 -16.73
N ALA A 425 -3.47 -7.62 -16.67
CA ALA A 425 -4.01 -6.99 -15.46
C ALA A 425 -5.53 -7.17 -15.39
N GLY A 426 -6.05 -7.52 -14.22
CA GLY A 426 -7.48 -7.65 -13.97
C GLY A 426 -8.06 -6.48 -13.19
N GLY A 427 -9.19 -5.93 -13.61
CA GLY A 427 -9.95 -4.91 -12.89
C GLY A 427 -10.93 -5.49 -11.87
N ALA A 428 -11.31 -4.66 -10.89
CA ALA A 428 -12.29 -5.02 -9.87
C ALA A 428 -13.72 -5.22 -10.44
N ASP A 429 -13.98 -4.67 -11.63
CA ASP A 429 -15.20 -4.86 -12.41
C ASP A 429 -15.22 -6.18 -13.20
N GLY A 430 -14.14 -6.98 -13.12
CA GLY A 430 -13.97 -8.22 -13.87
C GLY A 430 -13.42 -8.02 -15.28
N SER A 431 -13.04 -6.79 -15.66
CA SER A 431 -12.31 -6.54 -16.90
C SER A 431 -10.91 -7.16 -16.86
N VAL A 432 -10.39 -7.57 -18.01
CA VAL A 432 -9.01 -8.04 -18.17
C VAL A 432 -8.37 -7.22 -19.28
N ALA A 433 -7.22 -6.61 -19.00
CA ALA A 433 -6.37 -5.96 -19.99
C ALA A 433 -5.11 -6.81 -20.19
N ILE A 434 -4.58 -6.89 -21.41
CA ILE A 434 -3.39 -7.66 -21.79
C ILE A 434 -2.42 -6.78 -22.58
#